data_AF-A0A950AAD5-F1
#
_entry.id   AF-A0A950AAD5-F1
#
_cell.length_a   1.000
_cell.length_b   1.000
_cell.length_c   1.000
_cell.angle_alpha   90.00
_cell.angle_beta   90.00
_cell.angle_gamma   90.00
#
_symmetry.space_group_name_H-M   'P 1'
#
loop_
_entity.id
_entity.type
_entity.pdbx_description
1 polymer ?
#
loop_
_entity_poly.entity_id
_entity_poly.type
_entity_poly.pdbx_seq_one_letter_code
_entity_poly.pdbx_strand_id
1 'polypeptide(L)'
;MQSKATLGECAYRAAGLRVSKNAAVKIAQTFRSGTNDIDALDYLEMYLHDENQQHHDLHELNAVYVVENFRPAVTNKNWRIDGAVAGSLPQDYRGLRPAATTTERITESERRKSLHVVEPTEPELIDVAPGLWLWQVQYREWPHGEGWDGKVVSTCVESGGEIALIDPLAPGNEASVLWDRLSARPPTFIVVLKPDHVRDVDFFARRYNIRAFGPKVFHRDDVPETELEYIYPGLTLPGGFVTLYDGRNLNETPLWLPEQRTIVFADALTAPQGELLVWSTPWPQERVRSVLRDLLKLPFERVIVSHGQPVHTRKAFERALELPPWDSHD
;
A
#
# COMPACT_ATOMS: atom_id res chain seq x y z
N MET A 1 13.47 -24.77 41.04
CA MET A 1 14.15 -24.30 39.81
C MET A 1 13.20 -23.36 39.09
N GLN A 2 13.39 -22.05 39.25
CA GLN A 2 12.61 -21.00 38.58
C GLN A 2 13.60 -20.21 37.70
N SER A 3 13.39 -20.23 36.38
CA SER A 3 14.12 -19.37 35.46
C SER A 3 13.40 -18.04 35.30
N LYS A 4 14.13 -16.96 35.59
CA LYS A 4 13.75 -15.56 35.39
C LYS A 4 13.57 -15.26 33.89
N ALA A 5 12.49 -14.56 33.56
CA ALA A 5 12.46 -13.57 32.48
C ALA A 5 11.70 -12.34 33.01
N THR A 6 12.45 -11.29 33.31
CA THR A 6 11.94 -9.96 33.66
C THR A 6 11.37 -9.30 32.42
N LEU A 7 10.03 -9.22 32.35
CA LEU A 7 9.33 -8.25 31.49
C LEU A 7 9.49 -6.88 32.13
N GLY A 8 10.22 -5.98 31.46
CA GLY A 8 10.37 -4.59 31.87
C GLY A 8 9.00 -3.93 32.01
N GLU A 9 8.81 -3.23 33.12
CA GLU A 9 7.60 -2.51 33.50
C GLU A 9 7.18 -1.48 32.43
N CYS A 10 6.15 -1.80 31.64
CA CYS A 10 5.36 -0.76 30.96
C CYS A 10 4.36 -0.17 31.96
N ALA A 11 4.84 0.72 32.83
CA ALA A 11 3.98 1.54 33.66
C ALA A 11 3.29 2.60 32.78
N TYR A 12 2.04 2.34 32.37
CA TYR A 12 1.16 3.34 31.78
C TYR A 12 0.91 4.45 32.81
N ARG A 13 1.59 5.59 32.68
CA ARG A 13 1.22 6.82 33.39
C ARG A 13 0.18 7.56 32.57
N ALA A 14 -1.10 7.26 32.83
CA ALA A 14 -2.19 8.17 32.51
C ALA A 14 -2.02 9.42 33.39
N ALA A 15 -1.39 10.47 32.84
CA ALA A 15 -1.31 11.74 33.55
C ALA A 15 -2.71 12.37 33.57
N GLY A 16 -3.43 12.20 34.68
CA GLY A 16 -4.62 12.98 35.03
C GLY A 16 -5.95 12.22 35.15
N LEU A 17 -6.05 10.98 34.68
CA LEU A 17 -7.29 10.18 34.81
C LEU A 17 -7.19 9.19 35.97
N ARG A 18 -8.05 9.33 36.99
CA ARG A 18 -8.15 8.38 38.10
C ARG A 18 -9.00 7.18 37.67
N VAL A 19 -8.35 6.09 37.30
CA VAL A 19 -9.00 4.79 37.08
C VAL A 19 -9.25 4.13 38.44
N SER A 20 -10.46 3.61 38.66
CA SER A 20 -10.81 2.89 39.89
C SER A 20 -9.92 1.66 40.09
N LYS A 21 -9.55 1.36 41.35
CA LYS A 21 -8.74 0.17 41.69
C LYS A 21 -9.43 -1.15 41.36
N ASN A 22 -10.75 -1.13 41.19
CA ASN A 22 -11.55 -2.31 40.86
C ASN A 22 -11.96 -2.34 39.38
N ALA A 23 -11.42 -1.45 38.54
CA ALA A 23 -11.73 -1.42 37.12
C ALA A 23 -11.16 -2.67 36.42
N ALA A 24 -12.01 -3.36 35.66
CA ALA A 24 -11.55 -4.37 34.72
C ALA A 24 -11.09 -3.67 33.44
N VAL A 25 -9.78 -3.61 33.21
CA VAL A 25 -9.21 -3.06 31.97
C VAL A 25 -9.08 -4.21 30.96
N LYS A 26 -9.86 -4.16 29.88
CA LYS A 26 -9.70 -5.08 28.75
C LYS A 26 -8.89 -4.37 27.67
N ILE A 27 -7.75 -4.95 27.29
CA ILE A 27 -6.86 -4.40 26.29
C ILE A 27 -7.06 -5.19 25.01
N ALA A 28 -7.52 -4.54 23.94
CA ALA A 28 -7.39 -5.07 22.59
C ALA A 28 -5.97 -4.71 22.11
N GLN A 29 -5.14 -5.73 21.88
CA GLN A 29 -3.77 -5.54 21.40
C GLN A 29 -3.64 -6.30 20.09
N THR A 30 -3.32 -5.59 19.01
CA THR A 30 -2.92 -6.23 17.76
C THR A 30 -1.48 -6.73 17.92
N PHE A 31 -1.32 -8.04 17.97
CA PHE A 31 -0.03 -8.70 17.79
C PHE A 31 0.01 -9.18 16.35
N ARG A 32 0.95 -8.70 15.53
CA ARG A 32 1.26 -9.37 14.26
C ARG A 32 1.95 -10.70 14.55
N SER A 33 1.13 -11.71 14.87
CA SER A 33 1.43 -13.12 14.72
C SER A 33 0.12 -13.86 14.42
N GLY A 34 -0.37 -13.70 13.19
CA GLY A 34 -1.16 -14.73 12.52
C GLY A 34 -2.57 -15.04 13.03
N THR A 35 -3.27 -14.14 13.72
CA THR A 35 -4.71 -14.32 14.01
C THR A 35 -5.49 -13.03 13.73
N ASN A 36 -6.70 -13.19 13.17
CA ASN A 36 -7.58 -12.12 12.68
C ASN A 36 -7.71 -10.94 13.65
N ASP A 37 -7.28 -9.77 13.18
CA ASP A 37 -7.43 -8.50 13.89
C ASP A 37 -8.92 -8.08 13.87
N ILE A 38 -9.43 -7.66 15.04
CA ILE A 38 -10.74 -7.01 15.21
C ILE A 38 -10.44 -5.52 15.35
N ASP A 39 -10.96 -4.67 14.46
CA ASP A 39 -10.79 -3.22 14.61
C ASP A 39 -11.73 -2.64 15.69
N ALA A 40 -11.58 -1.35 16.02
CA ALA A 40 -12.36 -0.73 17.10
C ALA A 40 -13.87 -0.69 16.80
N LEU A 41 -14.26 -0.66 15.53
CA LEU A 41 -15.65 -0.68 15.09
C LEU A 41 -16.21 -2.11 15.13
N ASP A 42 -15.44 -3.09 14.68
CA ASP A 42 -15.78 -4.51 14.76
C ASP A 42 -15.92 -4.96 16.23
N TYR A 43 -15.05 -4.47 17.12
CA TYR A 43 -15.17 -4.71 18.56
C TYR A 43 -16.44 -4.09 19.13
N LEU A 44 -16.79 -2.87 18.71
CA LEU A 44 -18.00 -2.18 19.15
C LEU A 44 -19.26 -2.91 18.64
N GLU A 45 -19.27 -3.35 17.39
CA GLU A 45 -20.38 -4.14 16.83
C GLU A 45 -20.50 -5.49 17.54
N MET A 46 -19.41 -6.23 17.72
CA MET A 46 -19.40 -7.49 18.46
C MET A 46 -19.88 -7.32 19.92
N TYR A 47 -19.52 -6.21 20.55
CA TYR A 47 -19.94 -5.89 21.92
C TYR A 47 -21.42 -5.52 21.99
N LEU A 48 -21.92 -4.70 21.05
CA LEU A 48 -23.33 -4.27 21.01
C LEU A 48 -24.29 -5.38 20.55
N HIS A 49 -23.81 -6.36 19.79
CA HIS A 49 -24.61 -7.46 19.24
C HIS A 49 -24.47 -8.79 20.00
N ASP A 50 -23.77 -8.83 21.14
CA ASP A 50 -23.73 -10.01 22.01
C ASP A 50 -25.03 -10.12 22.83
N GLU A 51 -25.98 -10.91 22.35
CA GLU A 51 -27.29 -11.13 23.01
C GLU A 51 -27.19 -11.83 24.38
N ASN A 52 -26.04 -12.42 24.72
CA ASN A 52 -25.80 -13.02 26.03
C ASN A 52 -25.24 -12.02 27.06
N GLN A 53 -24.88 -10.81 26.61
CA GLN A 53 -24.38 -9.74 27.46
C GLN A 53 -25.56 -9.02 28.12
N GLN A 54 -25.95 -9.49 29.30
CA GLN A 54 -27.01 -8.86 30.08
C GLN A 54 -26.42 -7.74 30.94
N HIS A 55 -26.64 -6.49 30.51
CA HIS A 55 -26.34 -5.31 31.32
C HIS A 55 -27.48 -5.09 32.32
N HIS A 56 -27.14 -5.01 33.62
CA HIS A 56 -28.14 -4.76 34.66
C HIS A 56 -28.52 -3.26 34.76
N ASP A 57 -27.70 -2.37 34.21
CA ASP A 57 -27.92 -0.91 34.17
C ASP A 57 -27.30 -0.31 32.87
N LEU A 58 -28.03 0.62 32.23
CA LEU A 58 -27.61 1.34 31.03
C LEU A 58 -26.38 2.22 31.26
N HIS A 59 -26.07 2.58 32.51
CA HIS A 59 -24.88 3.38 32.84
C HIS A 59 -23.57 2.58 32.90
N GLU A 60 -23.62 1.23 32.83
CA GLU A 60 -22.42 0.38 32.82
C GLU A 60 -21.53 0.60 31.59
N LEU A 61 -22.11 0.98 30.45
CA LEU A 61 -21.36 1.34 29.23
C LEU A 61 -20.46 2.57 29.44
N ASN A 62 -20.87 3.51 30.29
CA ASN A 62 -20.08 4.72 30.57
C ASN A 62 -18.83 4.43 31.42
N ALA A 63 -18.68 3.21 31.95
CA ALA A 63 -17.51 2.76 32.68
C ALA A 63 -16.51 1.98 31.82
N VAL A 64 -16.84 1.71 30.54
CA VAL A 64 -16.00 0.97 29.60
C VAL A 64 -15.23 1.95 28.73
N TYR A 65 -13.90 1.97 28.87
CA TYR A 65 -13.00 2.78 28.05
C TYR A 65 -12.39 1.89 26.96
N VAL A 66 -12.66 2.20 25.69
CA VAL A 66 -12.00 1.54 24.56
C VAL A 66 -10.71 2.31 24.26
N VAL A 67 -9.58 1.65 24.44
CA VAL A 67 -8.25 2.24 24.17
C VAL A 67 -7.72 1.62 22.88
N GLU A 68 -7.67 2.43 21.82
CA GLU A 68 -6.97 2.07 20.59
C GLU A 68 -5.47 2.37 20.77
N ASN A 69 -4.65 1.33 20.71
CA ASN A 69 -3.21 1.44 20.96
C ASN A 69 -2.45 1.24 19.66
N PHE A 70 -2.24 2.31 18.88
CA PHE A 70 -1.26 2.29 17.79
C PHE A 70 0.15 2.17 18.39
N ARG A 71 0.83 1.04 18.19
CA ARG A 71 2.28 1.01 18.46
C ARG A 71 3.05 1.75 17.36
N PRO A 72 4.11 2.49 17.72
CA PRO A 72 4.83 3.39 16.82
C PRO A 72 5.67 2.63 15.80
N ALA A 73 5.74 3.17 14.57
CA ALA A 73 6.81 2.87 13.65
C ALA A 73 8.06 3.66 14.06
N VAL A 74 9.20 2.98 14.23
CA VAL A 74 10.51 3.64 14.38
C VAL A 74 11.05 3.90 12.97
N THR A 75 11.10 5.17 12.56
CA THR A 75 11.79 5.62 11.35
C THR A 75 12.72 6.79 11.66
N ASN A 76 13.73 7.00 10.81
CA ASN A 76 14.86 7.90 11.08
C ASN A 76 14.57 9.40 10.78
N LYS A 77 13.31 9.77 10.50
CA LYS A 77 12.92 11.15 10.16
C LYS A 77 11.55 11.49 10.76
N ASN A 78 11.55 12.47 11.66
CA ASN A 78 10.42 13.24 12.21
C ASN A 78 9.34 12.52 13.03
N TRP A 79 9.10 13.05 14.22
CA TRP A 79 8.10 12.60 15.17
C TRP A 79 6.75 13.26 14.86
N ARG A 80 5.71 12.45 14.70
CA ARG A 80 4.33 12.83 15.05
C ARG A 80 3.66 11.65 15.75
N ILE A 81 3.27 11.87 16.99
CA ILE A 81 2.35 11.00 17.73
C ILE A 81 0.99 11.65 17.57
N ASP A 82 0.12 11.10 16.72
CA ASP A 82 -1.31 11.39 16.78
C ASP A 82 -1.98 10.27 17.60
N GLY A 83 -1.66 10.25 18.89
CA GLY A 83 -2.48 9.58 19.89
C GLY A 83 -3.38 10.65 20.50
N ALA A 84 -4.52 10.92 19.88
CA ALA A 84 -5.51 11.80 20.47
C ALA A 84 -6.32 11.03 21.53
N VAL A 85 -6.02 11.24 22.81
CA VAL A 85 -7.08 11.16 23.83
C VAL A 85 -7.79 12.51 23.79
N ALA A 86 -9.06 12.54 23.40
CA ALA A 86 -9.86 13.75 23.50
C ALA A 86 -10.14 14.06 24.97
N GLY A 87 -9.35 14.96 25.55
CA GLY A 87 -9.58 15.56 26.87
C GLY A 87 -8.93 16.93 26.91
N SER A 88 -9.70 17.99 27.11
CA SER A 88 -9.23 19.37 27.16
C SER A 88 -8.24 19.60 28.32
N LEU A 89 -7.17 20.36 28.07
CA LEU A 89 -6.19 20.80 29.08
C LEU A 89 -5.97 22.32 28.97
N PRO A 90 -5.72 23.05 30.08
CA PRO A 90 -5.01 24.32 30.08
C PRO A 90 -3.51 24.15 30.33
N GLN A 91 -2.75 25.14 29.84
CA GLN A 91 -1.29 25.23 29.71
C GLN A 91 -0.50 25.17 31.03
N ASP A 92 0.48 24.27 31.06
CA ASP A 92 1.91 24.52 31.30
C ASP A 92 2.56 23.22 31.78
N TYR A 93 3.66 22.81 31.16
CA TYR A 93 4.88 22.39 31.87
C TYR A 93 5.99 22.00 30.89
N ARG A 94 7.17 22.60 31.10
CA ARG A 94 8.42 22.34 30.38
C ARG A 94 9.20 21.21 31.04
N GLY A 95 9.89 20.42 30.22
CA GLY A 95 11.24 19.92 30.52
C GLY A 95 11.40 18.41 30.64
N LEU A 96 12.22 17.83 29.76
CA LEU A 96 13.49 17.16 30.08
C LEU A 96 14.19 16.64 28.80
N ARG A 97 15.54 16.63 28.82
CA ARG A 97 16.45 16.29 27.70
C ARG A 97 16.88 14.80 27.72
N PRO A 98 17.40 14.24 26.60
CA PRO A 98 17.47 12.80 26.35
C PRO A 98 18.83 12.15 26.64
N ALA A 99 18.83 10.83 26.87
CA ALA A 99 20.04 10.00 26.97
C ALA A 99 20.29 9.22 25.66
N ALA A 100 21.54 9.20 25.23
CA ALA A 100 22.03 8.59 24.00
C ALA A 100 22.21 7.06 24.13
N THR A 101 22.05 6.33 23.02
CA THR A 101 22.47 4.93 22.91
C THR A 101 23.16 4.67 21.57
N THR A 102 24.25 3.92 21.66
CA THR A 102 25.27 3.62 20.65
C THR A 102 24.75 2.68 19.56
N THR A 103 25.11 2.95 18.29
CA THR A 103 24.78 2.10 17.13
C THR A 103 26.06 1.51 16.54
N GLU A 104 26.18 0.19 16.45
CA GLU A 104 27.20 -0.46 15.61
C GLU A 104 26.76 -0.36 14.15
N ARG A 105 27.63 0.24 13.32
CA ARG A 105 27.43 0.43 11.88
C ARG A 105 27.84 -0.84 11.14
N ILE A 106 26.86 -1.52 10.54
CA ILE A 106 27.14 -2.40 9.40
C ILE A 106 27.59 -1.48 8.26
N THR A 107 28.77 -1.75 7.69
CA THR A 107 29.37 -0.86 6.70
C THR A 107 28.77 -1.08 5.32
N GLU A 108 28.66 0.00 4.56
CA GLU A 108 28.11 0.09 3.20
C GLU A 108 28.79 -0.87 2.18
N SER A 109 29.95 -1.43 2.53
CA SER A 109 30.67 -2.42 1.74
C SER A 109 30.04 -3.82 1.76
N GLU A 110 29.29 -4.17 2.80
CA GLU A 110 28.69 -5.51 2.95
C GLU A 110 27.36 -5.64 2.21
N ARG A 111 26.59 -4.54 2.05
CA ARG A 111 25.39 -4.50 1.20
C ARG A 111 25.69 -4.73 -0.30
N ARG A 112 26.93 -4.52 -0.74
CA ARG A 112 27.32 -4.63 -2.17
C ARG A 112 27.64 -6.05 -2.64
N LYS A 113 27.64 -7.08 -1.78
CA LYS A 113 28.21 -8.40 -2.11
C LYS A 113 27.25 -9.51 -2.59
N SER A 114 26.02 -9.20 -3.00
CA SER A 114 25.16 -10.19 -3.68
C SER A 114 24.41 -9.65 -4.90
N LEU A 115 24.98 -8.68 -5.62
CA LEU A 115 24.49 -8.27 -6.94
C LEU A 115 25.03 -9.24 -8.00
N HIS A 116 24.25 -10.25 -8.38
CA HIS A 116 24.39 -10.80 -9.72
C HIS A 116 24.05 -9.68 -10.71
N VAL A 117 25.00 -9.34 -11.57
CA VAL A 117 24.86 -8.33 -12.62
C VAL A 117 23.86 -8.88 -13.63
N VAL A 118 22.59 -8.51 -13.51
CA VAL A 118 21.62 -8.68 -14.59
C VAL A 118 22.01 -7.67 -15.67
N GLU A 119 22.37 -8.16 -16.86
CA GLU A 119 22.70 -7.29 -17.98
C GLU A 119 21.53 -6.34 -18.26
N PRO A 120 21.79 -5.03 -18.44
CA PRO A 120 20.75 -4.08 -18.72
C PRO A 120 20.16 -4.35 -20.11
N THR A 121 19.02 -5.03 -20.15
CA THR A 121 18.24 -5.22 -21.38
C THR A 121 17.42 -3.96 -21.67
N GLU A 122 17.41 -3.57 -22.94
CA GLU A 122 16.58 -2.48 -23.44
C GLU A 122 15.09 -2.82 -23.18
N PRO A 123 14.31 -1.95 -22.50
CA PRO A 123 12.91 -2.22 -22.25
C PRO A 123 12.11 -2.19 -23.55
N GLU A 124 11.21 -3.17 -23.70
CA GLU A 124 10.23 -3.15 -24.78
C GLU A 124 9.20 -2.04 -24.52
N LEU A 125 8.95 -1.19 -25.52
CA LEU A 125 7.90 -0.17 -25.46
C LEU A 125 6.65 -0.67 -26.20
N ILE A 126 5.51 -0.65 -25.52
CA ILE A 126 4.24 -1.18 -26.03
C ILE A 126 3.22 -0.05 -26.14
N ASP A 127 2.84 0.33 -27.36
CA ASP A 127 1.74 1.26 -27.61
C ASP A 127 0.39 0.56 -27.45
N VAL A 128 -0.46 1.08 -26.55
CA VAL A 128 -1.76 0.45 -26.21
C VAL A 128 -2.93 1.22 -26.83
N ALA A 129 -2.89 2.55 -26.72
CA ALA A 129 -3.88 3.47 -27.28
C ALA A 129 -3.24 4.85 -27.47
N PRO A 130 -3.88 5.80 -28.17
CA PRO A 130 -3.39 7.18 -28.22
C PRO A 130 -3.14 7.74 -26.83
N GLY A 131 -1.92 8.23 -26.60
CA GLY A 131 -1.50 8.76 -25.30
C GLY A 131 -1.21 7.70 -24.23
N LEU A 132 -1.31 6.40 -24.51
CA LEU A 132 -1.10 5.33 -23.52
C LEU A 132 -0.11 4.29 -24.04
N TRP A 133 0.99 4.13 -23.31
CA TRP A 133 2.02 3.16 -23.64
C TRP A 133 2.70 2.62 -22.38
N LEU A 134 3.31 1.45 -22.51
CA LEU A 134 3.90 0.68 -21.41
C LEU A 134 5.38 0.43 -21.68
N TRP A 135 6.12 0.13 -20.63
CA TRP A 135 7.41 -0.52 -20.72
C TRP A 135 7.57 -1.58 -19.65
N GLN A 136 8.47 -2.54 -19.89
CA GLN A 136 8.73 -3.63 -18.97
C GLN A 136 10.20 -3.65 -18.53
N VAL A 137 10.42 -3.85 -17.23
CA VAL A 137 11.76 -3.94 -16.63
C VAL A 137 11.87 -5.23 -15.82
N GLN A 138 13.02 -5.89 -15.90
CA GLN A 138 13.37 -7.02 -15.04
C GLN A 138 13.53 -6.54 -13.59
N TYR A 139 12.63 -6.94 -12.69
CA TYR A 139 12.71 -6.56 -11.27
C TYR A 139 13.48 -7.60 -10.45
N ARG A 140 14.47 -7.14 -9.67
CA ARG A 140 15.55 -7.97 -9.09
C ARG A 140 15.19 -8.66 -7.78
N GLU A 141 14.18 -8.20 -7.05
CA GLU A 141 13.98 -8.60 -5.65
C GLU A 141 13.03 -9.79 -5.47
N TRP A 142 12.47 -10.36 -6.55
CA TRP A 142 11.57 -11.50 -6.45
C TRP A 142 12.30 -12.83 -6.74
N PRO A 143 12.13 -13.88 -5.90
CA PRO A 143 12.76 -15.17 -6.15
C PRO A 143 12.39 -15.72 -7.53
N HIS A 144 13.42 -16.13 -8.29
CA HIS A 144 13.25 -16.89 -9.52
C HIS A 144 12.65 -18.27 -9.18
N GLY A 145 11.56 -18.68 -9.84
CA GLY A 145 11.08 -20.07 -9.78
C GLY A 145 9.57 -20.30 -9.82
N GLU A 146 8.73 -19.28 -9.64
CA GLU A 146 7.27 -19.45 -9.45
C GLU A 146 6.45 -18.95 -10.67
N GLY A 147 6.74 -19.48 -11.86
CA GLY A 147 5.88 -19.27 -13.05
C GLY A 147 5.85 -17.86 -13.64
N TRP A 148 6.76 -16.96 -13.22
CA TRP A 148 6.83 -15.58 -13.67
C TRP A 148 8.19 -15.28 -14.35
N ASP A 149 8.17 -14.45 -15.41
CA ASP A 149 9.36 -14.16 -16.23
C ASP A 149 10.26 -13.06 -15.63
N GLY A 150 9.85 -12.45 -14.52
CA GLY A 150 10.64 -11.41 -13.85
C GLY A 150 10.35 -9.98 -14.28
N LYS A 151 9.46 -9.78 -15.26
CA LYS A 151 9.21 -8.48 -15.88
C LYS A 151 8.00 -7.77 -15.27
N VAL A 152 8.24 -6.59 -14.73
CA VAL A 152 7.18 -5.70 -14.20
C VAL A 152 6.87 -4.60 -15.21
N VAL A 153 5.57 -4.32 -15.35
CA VAL A 153 5.04 -3.31 -16.24
C VAL A 153 4.95 -1.96 -15.53
N SER A 154 5.42 -0.92 -16.21
CA SER A 154 5.16 0.47 -15.88
C SER A 154 4.35 1.13 -17.00
N THR A 155 3.54 2.14 -16.64
CA THR A 155 2.61 2.78 -17.59
C THR A 155 2.89 4.27 -17.69
N CYS A 156 2.84 4.81 -18.92
CA CYS A 156 2.77 6.25 -19.16
C CYS A 156 1.45 6.55 -19.86
N VAL A 157 0.73 7.54 -19.34
CA VAL A 157 -0.56 7.99 -19.90
C VAL A 157 -0.64 9.50 -19.99
N GLU A 158 -1.10 9.99 -21.14
CA GLU A 158 -1.45 11.38 -21.38
C GLU A 158 -2.97 11.55 -21.38
N SER A 159 -3.49 12.52 -20.63
CA SER A 159 -4.92 12.85 -20.58
C SER A 159 -5.09 14.28 -20.10
N GLY A 160 -6.02 15.05 -20.70
CA GLY A 160 -6.30 16.42 -20.27
C GLY A 160 -5.10 17.38 -20.23
N GLY A 161 -4.06 17.14 -21.05
CA GLY A 161 -2.82 17.94 -21.07
C GLY A 161 -1.79 17.56 -20.00
N GLU A 162 -2.09 16.56 -19.18
CA GLU A 162 -1.19 16.02 -18.16
C GLU A 162 -0.58 14.69 -18.63
N ILE A 163 0.61 14.36 -18.13
CA ILE A 163 1.30 13.10 -18.43
C ILE A 163 1.66 12.41 -17.12
N ALA A 164 1.00 11.30 -16.81
CA ALA A 164 1.23 10.52 -15.61
C ALA A 164 2.14 9.31 -15.88
N LEU A 165 3.10 9.09 -14.99
CA LEU A 165 3.77 7.80 -14.84
C LEU A 165 3.09 6.99 -13.74
N ILE A 166 2.70 5.76 -14.02
CA ILE A 166 2.06 4.88 -13.06
C ILE A 166 3.01 3.73 -12.75
N ASP A 167 3.32 3.55 -11.46
CA ASP A 167 4.28 2.58 -10.92
C ASP A 167 5.60 2.50 -11.74
N PRO A 168 6.31 3.62 -11.94
CA PRO A 168 7.45 3.65 -12.85
C PRO A 168 8.67 2.91 -12.31
N LEU A 169 9.30 2.13 -13.17
CA LEU A 169 10.58 1.47 -12.95
C LEU A 169 11.62 1.96 -13.96
N ALA A 170 12.80 2.29 -13.47
CA ALA A 170 13.90 2.74 -14.31
C ALA A 170 14.60 1.51 -14.91
N PRO A 171 14.79 1.44 -16.25
CA PRO A 171 15.67 0.45 -16.83
C PRO A 171 17.10 0.69 -16.33
N GLY A 172 17.90 -0.37 -16.20
CA GLY A 172 19.30 -0.27 -15.77
C GLY A 172 20.23 0.45 -16.75
N ASN A 173 19.73 0.94 -17.88
CA ASN A 173 20.47 1.63 -18.94
C ASN A 173 19.99 3.10 -19.09
N GLU A 174 20.87 4.07 -18.87
CA GLU A 174 20.60 5.50 -19.10
C GLU A 174 20.55 5.88 -20.60
N ALA A 175 21.05 5.03 -21.50
CA ALA A 175 20.93 5.22 -22.95
C ALA A 175 19.67 4.57 -23.54
N SER A 176 18.69 4.21 -22.70
CA SER A 176 17.47 3.54 -23.13
C SER A 176 16.56 4.46 -23.97
N VAL A 177 15.91 3.89 -24.99
CA VAL A 177 14.86 4.51 -25.82
C VAL A 177 13.68 5.02 -24.99
N LEU A 178 13.49 4.49 -23.79
CA LEU A 178 12.54 5.01 -22.80
C LEU A 178 12.80 6.49 -22.52
N TRP A 179 14.07 6.85 -22.29
CA TRP A 179 14.44 8.20 -21.89
C TRP A 179 14.25 9.20 -23.01
N ASP A 180 14.51 8.81 -24.26
CA ASP A 180 14.23 9.64 -25.43
C ASP A 180 12.73 9.95 -25.54
N ARG A 181 11.87 8.94 -25.34
CA ARG A 181 10.41 9.10 -25.41
C ARG A 181 9.88 9.99 -24.28
N LEU A 182 10.33 9.78 -23.05
CA LEU A 182 9.98 10.61 -21.91
C LEU A 182 10.52 12.04 -22.04
N SER A 183 11.71 12.23 -22.62
CA SER A 183 12.29 13.57 -22.80
C SER A 183 11.57 14.38 -23.88
N ALA A 184 11.07 13.70 -24.93
CA ALA A 184 10.28 14.35 -25.98
C ALA A 184 8.96 14.92 -25.43
N ARG A 185 8.37 14.25 -24.43
CA ARG A 185 7.13 14.67 -23.76
C ARG A 185 7.23 14.39 -22.26
N PRO A 186 7.81 15.33 -21.47
CA PRO A 186 8.09 15.10 -20.06
C PRO A 186 6.83 14.79 -19.23
N PRO A 187 6.91 13.84 -18.28
CA PRO A 187 5.83 13.59 -17.35
C PRO A 187 5.60 14.79 -16.43
N THR A 188 4.37 14.94 -15.95
CA THR A 188 3.95 16.02 -15.05
C THR A 188 3.72 15.55 -13.61
N PHE A 189 3.44 14.26 -13.40
CA PHE A 189 3.37 13.64 -12.07
C PHE A 189 3.51 12.11 -12.11
N ILE A 190 3.65 11.52 -10.93
CA ILE A 190 3.73 10.06 -10.72
C ILE A 190 2.52 9.60 -9.90
N VAL A 191 2.02 8.39 -10.16
CA VAL A 191 1.03 7.70 -9.33
C VAL A 191 1.59 6.34 -8.94
N VAL A 192 1.67 6.07 -7.64
CA VAL A 192 2.01 4.77 -7.08
C VAL A 192 0.73 4.11 -6.59
N LEU A 193 0.37 2.94 -7.12
CA LEU A 193 -0.93 2.31 -6.85
C LEU A 193 -0.94 1.51 -5.54
N LYS A 194 0.22 1.02 -5.08
CA LYS A 194 0.34 0.21 -3.85
C LYS A 194 1.69 0.36 -3.14
N PRO A 195 1.79 0.02 -1.83
CA PRO A 195 2.96 0.34 -0.98
C PRO A 195 4.32 -0.19 -1.47
N ASP A 196 4.37 -1.39 -2.04
CA ASP A 196 5.58 -2.06 -2.58
C ASP A 196 5.87 -1.67 -4.04
N HIS A 197 5.14 -0.71 -4.59
CA HIS A 197 5.38 -0.14 -5.93
C HIS A 197 6.12 1.21 -5.87
N VAL A 198 6.51 1.68 -4.68
CA VAL A 198 7.26 2.94 -4.54
C VAL A 198 8.58 2.90 -5.28
N ARG A 199 9.37 1.82 -5.18
CA ARG A 199 10.47 1.48 -6.11
C ARG A 199 11.29 2.71 -6.54
N ASP A 200 11.28 3.03 -7.83
CA ASP A 200 12.07 4.13 -8.42
C ASP A 200 11.35 5.49 -8.39
N VAL A 201 10.27 5.65 -7.61
CA VAL A 201 9.52 6.92 -7.50
C VAL A 201 10.43 8.10 -7.21
N ASP A 202 11.41 7.93 -6.31
CA ASP A 202 12.36 8.97 -5.96
C ASP A 202 13.28 9.35 -7.11
N PHE A 203 13.66 8.38 -7.95
CA PHE A 203 14.47 8.64 -9.13
C PHE A 203 13.69 9.51 -10.14
N PHE A 204 12.46 9.11 -10.48
CA PHE A 204 11.63 9.84 -11.44
C PHE A 204 11.22 11.23 -10.91
N ALA A 205 10.81 11.33 -9.64
CA ALA A 205 10.40 12.58 -9.02
C ALA A 205 11.54 13.61 -9.04
N ARG A 206 12.77 13.19 -8.70
CA ARG A 206 13.95 14.05 -8.78
C ARG A 206 14.34 14.39 -10.21
N ARG A 207 14.32 13.41 -11.12
CA ARG A 207 14.75 13.59 -12.51
C ARG A 207 13.90 14.64 -13.23
N TYR A 208 12.59 14.59 -13.04
CA TYR A 208 11.65 15.49 -13.72
C TYR A 208 11.19 16.66 -12.86
N ASN A 209 11.57 16.70 -11.57
CA ASN A 209 11.12 17.68 -10.59
C ASN A 209 9.58 17.77 -10.53
N ILE A 210 8.96 16.59 -10.37
CA ILE A 210 7.50 16.42 -10.38
C ILE A 210 7.02 15.84 -9.06
N ARG A 211 5.74 16.11 -8.75
CA ARG A 211 5.06 15.54 -7.58
C ARG A 211 4.66 14.08 -7.82
N ALA A 212 4.43 13.37 -6.72
CA ALA A 212 3.95 12.00 -6.73
C ALA A 212 2.67 11.87 -5.89
N PHE A 213 1.81 10.95 -6.30
CA PHE A 213 0.60 10.53 -5.60
C PHE A 213 0.75 9.05 -5.23
N GLY A 214 0.19 8.61 -4.11
CA GLY A 214 0.18 7.19 -3.79
C GLY A 214 -0.31 6.82 -2.39
N PRO A 215 0.05 5.63 -1.88
CA PRO A 215 -0.52 5.11 -0.64
C PRO A 215 -0.03 5.91 0.57
N LYS A 216 -0.83 5.88 1.65
CA LYS A 216 -0.50 6.57 2.91
C LYS A 216 0.60 5.87 3.71
N VAL A 217 0.73 4.55 3.51
CA VAL A 217 1.60 3.68 4.30
C VAL A 217 2.53 2.90 3.38
N PHE A 218 3.74 2.66 3.85
CA PHE A 218 4.81 2.00 3.11
C PHE A 218 5.41 0.86 3.92
N HIS A 219 6.13 -0.04 3.26
CA HIS A 219 6.95 -1.01 3.96
C HIS A 219 8.07 -0.29 4.72
N ARG A 220 8.38 -0.77 5.93
CA ARG A 220 9.35 -0.12 6.83
C ARG A 220 10.70 0.13 6.17
N ASP A 221 11.13 -0.82 5.35
CA ASP A 221 12.45 -0.82 4.72
C ASP A 221 12.43 -0.20 3.31
N ASP A 222 11.26 0.23 2.83
CA ASP A 222 11.03 0.79 1.49
C ASP A 222 10.10 2.02 1.59
N VAL A 223 10.56 3.04 2.34
CA VAL A 223 9.86 4.32 2.49
C VAL A 223 10.49 5.33 1.52
N PRO A 224 9.70 5.94 0.60
CA PRO A 224 10.25 6.90 -0.36
C PRO A 224 10.73 8.17 0.35
N GLU A 225 11.76 8.82 -0.20
CA GLU A 225 12.20 10.15 0.23
C GLU A 225 11.25 11.25 -0.26
N THR A 226 10.67 11.04 -1.44
CA THR A 226 9.65 11.89 -2.04
C THR A 226 8.37 11.79 -1.24
N GLU A 227 7.75 12.93 -0.93
CA GLU A 227 6.42 12.95 -0.34
C GLU A 227 5.37 12.60 -1.40
N LEU A 228 4.56 11.59 -1.11
CA LEU A 228 3.45 11.16 -1.97
C LEU A 228 2.14 11.75 -1.42
N GLU A 229 1.43 12.50 -2.26
CA GLU A 229 0.07 12.95 -1.97
C GLU A 229 -0.87 11.73 -1.87
N TYR A 230 -1.54 11.55 -0.74
CA TYR A 230 -2.32 10.34 -0.47
C TYR A 230 -3.50 10.17 -1.45
N ILE A 231 -3.58 9.02 -2.10
CA ILE A 231 -4.73 8.61 -2.92
C ILE A 231 -5.67 7.68 -2.15
N TYR A 232 -6.95 7.91 -2.32
CA TYR A 232 -8.02 7.07 -1.79
C TYR A 232 -9.14 6.96 -2.83
N PRO A 233 -9.94 5.89 -2.83
CA PRO A 233 -10.95 5.66 -3.85
C PRO A 233 -11.91 6.84 -4.05
N GLY A 234 -12.21 7.15 -5.31
CA GLY A 234 -13.10 8.24 -5.70
C GLY A 234 -12.42 9.60 -5.88
N LEU A 235 -11.12 9.72 -5.59
CA LEU A 235 -10.35 10.91 -5.87
C LEU A 235 -10.12 11.07 -7.39
N THR A 236 -10.32 12.29 -7.89
CA THR A 236 -9.95 12.69 -9.27
C THR A 236 -8.56 13.33 -9.25
N LEU A 237 -7.63 12.73 -9.98
CA LEU A 237 -6.26 13.21 -10.16
C LEU A 237 -6.16 14.15 -11.38
N PRO A 238 -5.05 14.90 -11.56
CA PRO A 238 -4.82 15.72 -12.75
C PRO A 238 -5.00 14.89 -14.04
N GLY A 239 -5.51 15.50 -15.10
CA GLY A 239 -5.83 14.79 -16.34
C GLY A 239 -7.14 14.00 -16.31
N GLY A 240 -7.89 14.05 -15.20
CA GLY A 240 -9.21 13.43 -15.07
C GLY A 240 -9.20 11.95 -14.71
N PHE A 241 -8.05 11.41 -14.29
CA PHE A 241 -7.95 10.03 -13.83
C PHE A 241 -8.71 9.86 -12.50
N VAL A 242 -9.34 8.70 -12.32
CA VAL A 242 -10.17 8.44 -11.12
C VAL A 242 -9.65 7.21 -10.40
N THR A 243 -9.33 7.36 -9.13
CA THR A 243 -8.89 6.28 -8.26
C THR A 243 -10.06 5.37 -7.87
N LEU A 244 -9.84 4.07 -7.82
CA LEU A 244 -10.86 3.05 -7.62
C LEU A 244 -10.61 2.24 -6.34
N TYR A 245 -11.63 1.50 -5.90
CA TYR A 245 -11.52 0.51 -4.83
C TYR A 245 -11.55 -0.89 -5.43
N ASP A 246 -10.64 -1.76 -5.00
CA ASP A 246 -10.49 -3.14 -5.48
C ASP A 246 -11.07 -4.19 -4.52
N GLY A 247 -11.53 -3.77 -3.34
CA GLY A 247 -12.05 -4.66 -2.31
C GLY A 247 -10.98 -5.29 -1.41
N ARG A 248 -9.70 -4.93 -1.57
CA ARG A 248 -8.55 -5.51 -0.86
C ARG A 248 -8.04 -4.63 0.28
N ASN A 249 -8.96 -3.95 0.98
CA ASN A 249 -8.68 -3.12 2.15
C ASN A 249 -7.63 -2.01 1.92
N LEU A 250 -7.73 -1.33 0.77
CA LEU A 250 -6.81 -0.24 0.37
C LEU A 250 -5.34 -0.65 0.30
N ASN A 251 -5.06 -1.96 0.16
CA ASN A 251 -3.71 -2.42 -0.13
C ASN A 251 -3.24 -1.96 -1.51
N GLU A 252 -4.18 -1.72 -2.42
CA GLU A 252 -3.97 -1.12 -3.73
C GLU A 252 -5.12 -0.14 -4.02
N THR A 253 -4.85 0.86 -4.86
CA THR A 253 -5.83 1.79 -5.40
C THR A 253 -5.74 1.81 -6.93
N PRO A 254 -6.53 1.00 -7.66
CA PRO A 254 -6.49 0.97 -9.13
C PRO A 254 -6.87 2.32 -9.74
N LEU A 255 -6.46 2.56 -10.98
CA LEU A 255 -6.69 3.84 -11.65
C LEU A 255 -7.53 3.70 -12.92
N TRP A 256 -8.67 4.40 -12.96
CA TRP A 256 -9.51 4.55 -14.15
C TRP A 256 -8.99 5.68 -15.03
N LEU A 257 -8.79 5.37 -16.31
CA LEU A 257 -8.35 6.29 -17.37
C LEU A 257 -9.52 6.52 -18.35
N PRO A 258 -10.34 7.58 -18.17
CA PRO A 258 -11.56 7.75 -18.95
C PRO A 258 -11.33 7.93 -20.46
N GLU A 259 -10.36 8.77 -20.84
CA GLU A 259 -10.04 9.05 -22.25
C GLU A 259 -9.58 7.79 -22.99
N GLN A 260 -8.75 6.97 -22.34
CA GLN A 260 -8.23 5.72 -22.88
C GLN A 260 -9.20 4.55 -22.72
N ARG A 261 -10.27 4.72 -21.95
CA ARG A 261 -11.22 3.65 -21.57
C ARG A 261 -10.50 2.44 -20.97
N THR A 262 -9.53 2.69 -20.07
CA THR A 262 -8.65 1.65 -19.52
C THR A 262 -8.59 1.72 -18.00
N ILE A 263 -8.59 0.57 -17.31
CA ILE A 263 -8.28 0.50 -15.87
C ILE A 263 -6.87 -0.08 -15.70
N VAL A 264 -6.05 0.56 -14.87
CA VAL A 264 -4.71 0.08 -14.49
C VAL A 264 -4.79 -0.50 -13.09
N PHE A 265 -4.39 -1.75 -12.95
CA PHE A 265 -4.20 -2.44 -11.68
C PHE A 265 -2.71 -2.68 -11.47
N ALA A 266 -2.33 -2.72 -10.19
CA ALA A 266 -1.07 -3.29 -9.76
C ALA A 266 -1.21 -4.81 -9.62
N ASP A 267 -1.55 -5.31 -8.43
CA ASP A 267 -1.49 -6.73 -8.05
C ASP A 267 -2.86 -7.32 -7.71
N ALA A 268 -3.95 -6.57 -7.80
CA ALA A 268 -5.30 -7.13 -7.65
C ALA A 268 -5.60 -8.18 -8.74
N LEU A 269 -4.96 -8.05 -9.90
CA LEU A 269 -5.04 -8.94 -11.05
C LEU A 269 -3.65 -9.29 -11.56
N THR A 270 -3.50 -10.46 -12.18
CA THR A 270 -2.24 -10.92 -12.76
C THR A 270 -2.49 -11.80 -13.98
N ALA A 271 -1.50 -11.94 -14.86
CA ALA A 271 -1.61 -12.79 -16.04
C ALA A 271 -0.30 -13.53 -16.38
N PRO A 272 0.24 -14.34 -15.45
CA PRO A 272 1.56 -14.95 -15.60
C PRO A 272 1.66 -15.87 -16.83
N GLN A 273 0.55 -16.53 -17.18
CA GLN A 273 0.44 -17.43 -18.34
C GLN A 273 -0.42 -16.84 -19.47
N GLY A 274 -0.64 -15.52 -19.44
CA GLY A 274 -1.44 -14.81 -20.44
C GLY A 274 -2.96 -14.84 -20.22
N GLU A 275 -3.48 -15.68 -19.31
CA GLU A 275 -4.87 -15.58 -18.85
C GLU A 275 -4.96 -14.63 -17.65
N LEU A 276 -5.87 -13.65 -17.74
CA LEU A 276 -6.13 -12.72 -16.64
C LEU A 276 -6.84 -13.44 -15.49
N LEU A 277 -6.27 -13.33 -14.29
CA LEU A 277 -6.76 -13.94 -13.06
C LEU A 277 -6.81 -12.91 -11.94
N VAL A 278 -7.73 -13.10 -11.00
CA VAL A 278 -7.72 -12.35 -9.73
C VAL A 278 -6.60 -12.92 -8.86
N TRP A 279 -5.71 -12.08 -8.35
CA TRP A 279 -4.66 -12.54 -7.45
C TRP A 279 -5.27 -12.99 -6.12
N SER A 280 -4.80 -14.10 -5.56
CA SER A 280 -5.14 -14.55 -4.21
C SER A 280 -4.92 -13.43 -3.18
N THR A 281 -5.70 -13.50 -2.11
CA THR A 281 -5.68 -12.47 -1.07
C THR A 281 -6.20 -13.06 0.24
N PRO A 282 -5.72 -12.59 1.41
CA PRO A 282 -6.24 -13.06 2.70
C PRO A 282 -7.69 -12.61 2.95
N TRP A 283 -8.23 -11.69 2.14
CA TRP A 283 -9.60 -11.20 2.28
C TRP A 283 -10.62 -12.18 1.68
N PRO A 284 -11.87 -12.19 2.17
CA PRO A 284 -12.91 -13.05 1.61
C PRO A 284 -13.07 -12.83 0.10
N GLN A 285 -12.81 -13.87 -0.70
CA GLN A 285 -12.80 -13.80 -2.17
C GLN A 285 -14.11 -13.25 -2.74
N GLU A 286 -15.25 -13.59 -2.13
CA GLU A 286 -16.56 -13.11 -2.57
C GLU A 286 -16.71 -11.58 -2.40
N ARG A 287 -16.15 -11.01 -1.33
CA ARG A 287 -16.13 -9.55 -1.11
C ARG A 287 -15.31 -8.87 -2.19
N VAL A 288 -14.10 -9.35 -2.45
CA VAL A 288 -13.20 -8.79 -3.48
C VAL A 288 -13.86 -8.87 -4.86
N ARG A 289 -14.38 -10.04 -5.23
CA ARG A 289 -15.10 -10.22 -6.51
C ARG A 289 -16.32 -9.32 -6.62
N SER A 290 -17.08 -9.12 -5.55
CA SER A 290 -18.23 -8.21 -5.56
C SER A 290 -17.81 -6.79 -5.90
N VAL A 291 -16.74 -6.28 -5.28
CA VAL A 291 -16.21 -4.94 -5.58
C VAL A 291 -15.64 -4.86 -7.00
N LEU A 292 -14.90 -5.88 -7.46
CA LEU A 292 -14.39 -5.90 -8.83
C LEU A 292 -15.53 -5.96 -9.87
N ARG A 293 -16.64 -6.67 -9.58
CA ARG A 293 -17.84 -6.67 -10.43
C ARG A 293 -18.46 -5.27 -10.53
N ASP A 294 -18.43 -4.47 -9.47
CA ASP A 294 -18.94 -3.09 -9.53
C ASP A 294 -18.18 -2.22 -10.53
N LEU A 295 -16.90 -2.52 -10.80
CA LEU A 295 -16.11 -1.81 -11.81
C LEU A 295 -16.65 -2.02 -13.24
N LEU A 296 -17.46 -3.06 -13.48
CA LEU A 296 -18.15 -3.27 -14.76
C LEU A 296 -19.16 -2.15 -15.07
N LYS A 297 -19.55 -1.33 -14.10
CA LYS A 297 -20.37 -0.13 -14.35
C LYS A 297 -19.61 0.93 -15.14
N LEU A 298 -18.27 0.91 -15.12
CA LEU A 298 -17.43 1.81 -15.90
C LEU A 298 -17.38 1.33 -17.37
N PRO A 299 -17.33 2.25 -18.34
CA PRO A 299 -17.30 1.91 -19.76
C PRO A 299 -15.86 1.60 -20.24
N PHE A 300 -15.10 0.81 -19.49
CA PHE A 300 -13.74 0.41 -19.88
C PHE A 300 -13.75 -0.64 -20.98
N GLU A 301 -12.73 -0.60 -21.83
CA GLU A 301 -12.47 -1.56 -22.90
C GLU A 301 -11.28 -2.45 -22.56
N ARG A 302 -10.32 -1.93 -21.78
CA ARG A 302 -9.06 -2.58 -21.48
C ARG A 302 -8.72 -2.54 -19.99
N VAL A 303 -7.92 -3.52 -19.59
CA VAL A 303 -7.29 -3.64 -18.28
C VAL A 303 -5.78 -3.78 -18.48
N ILE A 304 -5.00 -3.08 -17.67
CA ILE A 304 -3.55 -3.23 -17.59
C ILE A 304 -3.20 -3.83 -16.22
N VAL A 305 -2.28 -4.80 -16.20
CA VAL A 305 -1.73 -5.42 -14.98
C VAL A 305 -0.21 -5.32 -14.92
N SER A 306 0.34 -5.33 -13.71
CA SER A 306 1.80 -5.22 -13.50
C SER A 306 2.59 -6.48 -13.85
N HIS A 307 1.97 -7.66 -13.77
CA HIS A 307 2.64 -8.96 -13.86
C HIS A 307 2.09 -9.85 -14.98
N GLY A 308 3.00 -10.34 -15.83
CA GLY A 308 2.69 -11.24 -16.94
C GLY A 308 2.25 -10.49 -18.21
N GLN A 309 1.32 -11.04 -18.98
CA GLN A 309 0.79 -10.36 -20.17
C GLN A 309 0.07 -9.07 -19.73
N PRO A 310 0.49 -7.87 -20.17
CA PRO A 310 0.03 -6.63 -19.54
C PRO A 310 -1.40 -6.24 -19.91
N VAL A 311 -1.81 -6.40 -21.18
CA VAL A 311 -3.03 -5.79 -21.71
C VAL A 311 -4.11 -6.83 -21.94
N HIS A 312 -5.28 -6.59 -21.35
CA HIS A 312 -6.43 -7.48 -21.41
C HIS A 312 -7.71 -6.75 -21.80
N THR A 313 -8.65 -7.48 -22.38
CA THR A 313 -9.97 -6.93 -22.73
C THR A 313 -10.90 -6.92 -21.54
N ARG A 314 -11.96 -6.09 -21.61
CA ARG A 314 -13.09 -6.16 -20.67
C ARG A 314 -13.66 -7.57 -20.54
N LYS A 315 -13.77 -8.32 -21.64
CA LYS A 315 -14.28 -9.70 -21.63
C LYS A 315 -13.36 -10.64 -20.83
N ALA A 316 -12.03 -10.45 -20.92
CA ALA A 316 -11.08 -11.20 -20.12
C ALA A 316 -11.23 -10.87 -18.62
N PHE A 317 -11.46 -9.60 -18.29
CA PHE A 317 -11.75 -9.18 -16.91
C PHE A 317 -13.04 -9.82 -16.40
N GLU A 318 -14.15 -9.79 -17.15
CA GLU A 318 -15.41 -10.44 -16.78
C GLU A 318 -15.21 -11.95 -16.53
N ARG A 319 -14.42 -12.62 -17.38
CA ARG A 319 -14.07 -14.04 -17.19
C ARG A 319 -13.23 -14.28 -15.93
N ALA A 320 -12.25 -13.42 -15.65
CA ALA A 320 -11.38 -13.53 -14.48
C ALA A 320 -12.15 -13.53 -13.15
N LEU A 321 -13.30 -12.85 -13.09
CA LEU A 321 -14.16 -12.81 -11.90
C LEU A 321 -14.82 -14.16 -11.58
N GLU A 322 -14.90 -15.07 -12.55
CA GLU A 322 -15.50 -16.39 -12.43
C GLU A 322 -14.47 -17.52 -12.29
N LEU A 323 -13.19 -17.26 -12.63
CA LEU A 323 -12.10 -18.22 -12.50
C LEU A 323 -11.57 -18.29 -11.06
N PRO A 324 -11.03 -19.44 -10.60
CA PRO A 324 -10.28 -19.51 -9.35
C PRO A 324 -9.18 -18.43 -9.29
N PRO A 325 -8.91 -17.84 -8.11
CA PRO A 325 -7.82 -16.90 -7.98
C PRO A 325 -6.48 -17.57 -8.28
N TRP A 326 -5.53 -16.79 -8.78
CA TRP A 326 -4.15 -17.23 -8.93
C TRP A 326 -3.44 -17.19 -7.57
N ASP A 327 -2.75 -18.27 -7.21
CA ASP A 327 -1.91 -18.33 -6.02
C ASP A 327 -0.46 -18.59 -6.42
N SER A 328 0.50 -17.95 -5.76
CA SER A 328 1.93 -18.10 -6.06
C SER A 328 2.52 -19.42 -5.56
N HIS A 329 1.73 -20.24 -4.87
CA HIS A 329 2.17 -21.47 -4.20
C HIS A 329 1.82 -22.77 -4.93
N ASP A 330 1.30 -22.69 -6.16
CA ASP A 330 1.02 -23.87 -7.01
C ASP A 330 2.18 -24.24 -7.95
#